data_AF-A0A9D2RTR6-F1
#
_entry.id   AF-A0A9D2RTR6-F1
#
_cell.length_a   1.000
_cell.length_b   1.000
_cell.length_c   1.000
_cell.angle_alpha   90.00
_cell.angle_beta   90.00
_cell.angle_gamma   90.00
#
_symmetry.space_group_name_H-M   'P 1'
#
loop_
_entity.id
_entity.type
_entity.pdbx_description
1 polymer ?
#
loop_
_entity_poly.entity_id
_entity_poly.type
_entity_poly.pdbx_seq_one_letter_code
_entity_poly.pdbx_strand_id
1 'polypeptide(L)'
;MPEDYSNIYKIARRAAGLTQESAAERLEISVDSVRAYETYQRTPPNEIVERMVVCFHAPQLAYQHLHETTGLVSRIIPQLEQRNILEVAIRIYNRMRNFSQDYCLERLMAIAEDGRIDDTERPEFDEIIAELRSIIQSGLELEIFCSPEPAAKKERPEAATSRRSVQGLASENNCKSILTQPGRNASPSFDREGVTRP
;
A
#
# COMPACT_ATOMS: atom_id res chain seq x y z
N MET A 1 25.43 -24.48 1.32
CA MET A 1 23.96 -24.53 1.51
C MET A 1 23.33 -24.39 0.13
N PRO A 2 22.32 -25.20 -0.24
CA PRO A 2 21.58 -24.95 -1.46
C PRO A 2 20.84 -23.61 -1.30
N GLU A 3 20.83 -22.80 -2.37
CA GLU A 3 20.12 -21.52 -2.39
C GLU A 3 18.64 -21.77 -2.12
N ASP A 4 18.03 -21.01 -1.20
CA ASP A 4 16.61 -21.17 -0.84
C ASP A 4 15.73 -20.55 -1.94
N TYR A 5 15.73 -21.18 -3.13
CA TYR A 5 14.84 -20.91 -4.27
C TYR A 5 13.40 -20.99 -3.76
N SER A 6 12.91 -19.85 -3.28
CA SER A 6 11.59 -19.68 -2.74
C SER A 6 10.77 -19.02 -3.82
N ASN A 7 9.81 -19.75 -4.35
CA ASN A 7 8.94 -19.22 -5.37
C ASN A 7 7.85 -18.31 -4.81
N ILE A 8 7.10 -17.66 -5.70
CA ILE A 8 6.09 -16.66 -5.35
C ILE A 8 5.06 -17.18 -4.34
N TYR A 9 4.59 -18.43 -4.49
CA TYR A 9 3.63 -19.05 -3.58
C TYR A 9 4.23 -19.29 -2.19
N LYS A 10 5.46 -19.82 -2.13
CA LYS A 10 6.20 -20.08 -0.88
C LYS A 10 6.56 -18.79 -0.15
N ILE A 11 6.92 -17.73 -0.88
CA ILE A 11 7.15 -16.39 -0.33
C ILE A 11 5.86 -15.83 0.27
N ALA A 12 4.75 -15.85 -0.49
CA ALA A 12 3.47 -15.32 -0.04
C ALA A 12 2.95 -16.05 1.23
N ARG A 13 2.99 -17.40 1.26
CA ARG A 13 2.60 -18.17 2.45
C ARG A 13 3.49 -17.86 3.66
N ARG A 14 4.82 -17.78 3.46
CA ARG A 14 5.76 -17.45 4.54
C ARG A 14 5.52 -16.02 5.08
N ALA A 15 5.22 -15.05 4.22
CA ALA A 15 4.87 -13.69 4.62
C ALA A 15 3.56 -13.64 5.43
N ALA A 16 2.58 -14.50 5.10
CA ALA A 16 1.35 -14.68 5.88
C ALA A 16 1.55 -15.44 7.21
N GLY A 17 2.75 -15.94 7.49
CA GLY A 17 3.07 -16.67 8.73
C GLY A 17 2.46 -18.08 8.84
N LEU A 18 2.00 -18.66 7.72
CA LEU A 18 1.31 -19.96 7.72
C LEU A 18 2.28 -21.13 7.45
N THR A 19 2.02 -22.31 8.04
CA THR A 19 2.71 -23.56 7.67
C THR A 19 2.09 -24.18 6.41
N GLN A 20 2.73 -25.19 5.80
CA GLN A 20 2.16 -25.88 4.62
C GLN A 20 0.84 -26.55 4.97
N GLU A 21 0.71 -27.10 6.18
CA GLU A 21 -0.47 -27.78 6.71
C GLU A 21 -1.63 -26.80 6.91
N SER A 22 -1.39 -25.66 7.58
CA SER A 22 -2.45 -24.65 7.80
C SER A 22 -2.87 -23.96 6.50
N ALA A 23 -1.96 -23.80 5.54
CA ALA A 23 -2.32 -23.32 4.21
C ALA A 23 -3.15 -24.36 3.43
N ALA A 24 -2.78 -25.63 3.48
CA ALA A 24 -3.52 -26.72 2.81
C ALA A 24 -4.96 -26.84 3.34
N GLU A 25 -5.13 -26.78 4.66
CA GLU A 25 -6.43 -26.75 5.33
C GLU A 25 -7.30 -25.57 4.85
N ARG A 26 -6.77 -24.34 4.90
CA ARG A 26 -7.51 -23.12 4.50
C ARG A 26 -7.82 -23.02 3.01
N LEU A 27 -7.02 -23.66 2.15
CA LEU A 27 -7.20 -23.67 0.71
C LEU A 27 -8.06 -24.85 0.21
N GLU A 28 -8.41 -25.77 1.13
CA GLU A 28 -9.14 -27.03 0.88
C GLU A 28 -8.42 -27.95 -0.12
N ILE A 29 -7.10 -28.10 0.05
CA ILE A 29 -6.23 -28.95 -0.78
C ILE A 29 -5.29 -29.82 0.07
N SER A 30 -4.60 -30.78 -0.55
CA SER A 30 -3.59 -31.57 0.16
C SER A 30 -2.29 -30.80 0.42
N VAL A 31 -1.61 -31.13 1.52
CA VAL A 31 -0.27 -30.59 1.85
C VAL A 31 0.74 -30.86 0.73
N ASP A 32 0.65 -32.02 0.08
CA ASP A 32 1.49 -32.37 -1.07
C ASP A 32 1.19 -31.49 -2.30
N SER A 33 -0.04 -31.01 -2.48
CA SER A 33 -0.36 -30.03 -3.53
C SER A 33 0.28 -28.68 -3.23
N VAL A 34 0.19 -28.18 -1.99
CA VAL A 34 0.91 -26.97 -1.56
C VAL A 34 2.41 -27.13 -1.83
N ARG A 35 3.00 -28.26 -1.43
CA ARG A 35 4.43 -28.52 -1.65
C ARG A 35 4.79 -28.56 -3.14
N ALA A 36 3.98 -29.19 -3.99
CA ALA A 36 4.21 -29.26 -5.43
C ALA A 36 4.09 -27.89 -6.13
N TYR A 37 3.21 -27.01 -5.63
CA TYR A 37 3.15 -25.61 -6.07
C TYR A 37 4.39 -24.82 -5.62
N GLU A 38 4.85 -25.02 -4.39
CA GLU A 38 6.01 -24.34 -3.80
C GLU A 38 7.39 -24.76 -4.34
N THR A 39 7.46 -25.86 -5.09
CA THR A 39 8.67 -26.33 -5.78
C THR A 39 8.60 -26.15 -7.30
N TYR A 40 7.56 -25.50 -7.82
CA TYR A 40 7.22 -25.44 -9.26
C TYR A 40 7.07 -26.82 -9.94
N GLN A 41 6.92 -27.92 -9.18
CA GLN A 41 6.62 -29.25 -9.73
C GLN A 41 5.24 -29.27 -10.43
N ARG A 42 4.33 -28.39 -10.01
CA ARG A 42 3.04 -28.16 -10.66
C ARG A 42 2.71 -26.67 -10.61
N THR A 43 2.12 -26.13 -11.66
CA THR A 43 1.52 -24.79 -11.64
C THR A 43 0.13 -24.87 -10.98
N PRO A 44 -0.18 -24.02 -9.97
CA PRO A 44 -1.53 -23.98 -9.40
C PRO A 44 -2.55 -23.43 -10.43
N PRO A 45 -3.78 -23.96 -10.49
CA PRO A 45 -4.88 -23.35 -11.25
C PRO A 45 -5.24 -21.96 -10.71
N ASN A 46 -5.74 -21.06 -11.58
CA ASN A 46 -6.15 -19.70 -11.22
C ASN A 46 -7.07 -19.67 -9.98
N GLU A 47 -8.07 -20.54 -9.92
CA GLU A 47 -9.01 -20.66 -8.79
C GLU A 47 -8.31 -20.94 -7.44
N ILE A 48 -7.22 -21.71 -7.46
CA ILE A 48 -6.39 -21.96 -6.27
C ILE A 48 -5.56 -20.72 -5.93
N VAL A 49 -5.05 -20.00 -6.94
CA VAL A 49 -4.27 -18.76 -6.75
C VAL A 49 -5.15 -17.64 -6.20
N GLU A 50 -6.40 -17.52 -6.65
CA GLU A 50 -7.40 -16.60 -6.08
C GLU A 50 -7.62 -16.89 -4.58
N ARG A 51 -7.78 -18.18 -4.21
CA ARG A 51 -7.84 -18.57 -2.79
C ARG A 51 -6.53 -18.27 -2.04
N MET A 52 -5.37 -18.46 -2.65
CA MET A 52 -4.06 -18.11 -2.06
C MET A 52 -3.91 -16.61 -1.82
N VAL A 53 -4.32 -15.76 -2.77
CA VAL A 53 -4.27 -14.29 -2.66
C VAL A 53 -5.05 -13.82 -1.44
N VAL A 54 -6.29 -14.32 -1.26
CA VAL A 54 -7.13 -14.00 -0.11
C VAL A 54 -6.56 -14.59 1.19
N CYS A 55 -6.21 -15.88 1.19
CA CYS A 55 -5.72 -16.60 2.37
C CYS A 55 -4.37 -16.08 2.89
N PHE A 56 -3.50 -15.59 2.00
CA PHE A 56 -2.17 -15.09 2.33
C PHE A 56 -2.13 -13.56 2.44
N HIS A 57 -3.25 -12.87 2.18
CA HIS A 57 -3.33 -11.40 2.09
C HIS A 57 -2.25 -10.81 1.16
N ALA A 58 -2.11 -11.42 -0.03
CA ALA A 58 -1.02 -11.19 -0.97
C ALA A 58 -1.55 -10.87 -2.38
N PRO A 59 -2.14 -9.68 -2.63
CA PRO A 59 -2.65 -9.27 -3.94
C PRO A 59 -1.59 -9.36 -5.05
N GLN A 60 -0.32 -9.11 -4.73
CA GLN A 60 0.81 -9.25 -5.65
C GLN A 60 0.99 -10.66 -6.21
N LEU A 61 0.50 -11.69 -5.52
CA LEU A 61 0.59 -13.08 -5.98
C LEU A 61 -0.26 -13.32 -7.24
N ALA A 62 -1.39 -12.64 -7.39
CA ALA A 62 -2.22 -12.72 -8.60
C ALA A 62 -1.47 -12.18 -9.82
N TYR A 63 -0.90 -10.97 -9.68
CA TYR A 63 -0.09 -10.33 -10.72
C TYR A 63 1.14 -11.19 -11.09
N GLN A 64 1.88 -11.69 -10.09
CA GLN A 64 3.05 -12.54 -10.29
C GLN A 64 2.70 -13.84 -11.02
N HIS A 65 1.64 -14.54 -10.59
CA HIS A 65 1.18 -15.75 -11.24
C HIS A 65 0.81 -15.51 -12.70
N LEU A 66 0.01 -14.47 -12.99
CA LEU A 66 -0.40 -14.15 -14.36
C LEU A 66 0.77 -13.82 -15.28
N HIS A 67 1.82 -13.14 -14.78
CA HIS A 67 3.05 -12.90 -15.54
C HIS A 67 3.90 -14.15 -15.73
N GLU A 68 3.96 -15.07 -14.76
CA GLU A 68 4.70 -16.34 -14.89
C GLU A 68 4.01 -17.35 -15.82
N THR A 69 2.67 -17.40 -15.85
CA THR A 69 1.93 -18.41 -16.63
C THR A 69 1.46 -17.94 -18.00
N THR A 70 1.29 -16.62 -18.20
CA THR A 70 0.56 -16.10 -19.37
C THR A 70 1.34 -14.99 -20.08
N GLY A 71 2.14 -15.37 -21.08
CA GLY A 71 2.96 -14.44 -21.87
C GLY A 71 2.21 -13.37 -22.70
N LEU A 72 0.87 -13.37 -22.70
CA LEU A 72 0.07 -12.26 -23.24
C LEU A 72 -0.14 -11.12 -22.25
N VAL A 73 -0.05 -11.39 -20.94
CA VAL A 73 -0.33 -10.40 -19.89
C VAL A 73 0.66 -9.24 -19.95
N SER A 74 1.93 -9.51 -20.25
CA SER A 74 2.98 -8.49 -20.44
C SER A 74 2.75 -7.52 -21.63
N ARG A 75 1.77 -7.80 -22.51
CA ARG A 75 1.36 -6.88 -23.59
C ARG A 75 0.30 -5.87 -23.14
N ILE A 76 -0.38 -6.15 -22.02
CA ILE A 76 -1.55 -5.42 -21.52
C ILE A 76 -1.22 -4.75 -20.18
N ILE A 77 -0.69 -5.52 -19.24
CA ILE A 77 -0.30 -5.08 -17.89
C ILE A 77 1.19 -4.74 -17.91
N PRO A 78 1.60 -3.52 -17.47
CA PRO A 78 3.01 -3.16 -17.40
C PRO A 78 3.71 -3.95 -16.30
N GLN A 79 5.02 -4.18 -16.45
CA GLN A 79 5.82 -4.81 -15.41
C GLN A 79 5.87 -3.92 -14.16
N LEU A 80 5.38 -4.42 -13.04
CA LEU A 80 5.32 -3.72 -11.75
C LEU A 80 6.55 -4.03 -10.89
N GLU A 81 7.03 -3.04 -10.15
CA GLU A 81 8.13 -3.19 -9.18
C GLU A 81 7.64 -2.91 -7.75
N GLN A 82 8.11 -3.70 -6.79
CA GLN A 82 7.80 -3.45 -5.38
C GLN A 82 8.56 -2.20 -4.91
N ARG A 83 7.82 -1.15 -4.56
CA ARG A 83 8.33 0.14 -4.06
C ARG A 83 7.69 0.49 -2.73
N ASN A 84 8.21 1.51 -2.06
CA ASN A 84 7.57 2.09 -0.88
C ASN A 84 6.55 3.18 -1.27
N ILE A 85 5.58 3.45 -0.40
CA ILE A 85 4.48 4.39 -0.68
C ILE A 85 4.93 5.81 -1.04
N LEU A 86 6.03 6.31 -0.45
CA LEU A 86 6.56 7.65 -0.75
C LEU A 86 7.13 7.71 -2.17
N GLU A 87 7.90 6.69 -2.55
CA GLU A 87 8.47 6.58 -3.90
C GLU A 87 7.36 6.48 -4.96
N VAL A 88 6.34 5.64 -4.73
CA VAL A 88 5.20 5.52 -5.66
C VAL A 88 4.44 6.83 -5.77
N ALA A 89 4.15 7.51 -4.65
CA ALA A 89 3.45 8.79 -4.65
C ALA A 89 4.21 9.88 -5.43
N ILE A 90 5.54 9.97 -5.25
CA ILE A 90 6.39 10.90 -6.01
C ILE A 90 6.39 10.55 -7.50
N ARG A 91 6.44 9.26 -7.86
CA ARG A 91 6.38 8.78 -9.26
C ARG A 91 5.03 9.13 -9.91
N ILE A 92 3.91 8.93 -9.23
CA ILE A 92 2.58 9.33 -9.72
C ILE A 92 2.54 10.84 -9.97
N TYR A 93 2.95 11.65 -8.97
CA TYR A 93 2.96 13.11 -9.11
C TYR A 93 3.81 13.58 -10.29
N ASN A 94 5.04 13.07 -10.42
CA ASN A 94 5.94 13.45 -11.52
C ASN A 94 5.38 13.00 -12.89
N ARG A 95 4.81 11.79 -12.99
CA ARG A 95 4.22 11.28 -14.23
C ARG A 95 3.00 12.08 -14.68
N MET A 96 2.07 12.36 -13.75
CA MET A 96 0.91 13.23 -14.03
C MET A 96 1.33 14.66 -14.40
N ARG A 97 2.34 15.20 -13.71
CA ARG A 97 2.89 16.53 -14.00
C ARG A 97 3.49 16.59 -15.40
N ASN A 98 4.38 15.67 -15.75
CA ASN A 98 5.02 15.64 -17.08
C ASN A 98 3.97 15.50 -18.18
N PHE A 99 3.04 14.54 -18.05
CA PHE A 99 1.94 14.33 -18.99
C PHE A 99 1.10 15.60 -19.26
N SER A 100 0.92 16.45 -18.24
CA SER A 100 0.26 17.75 -18.37
C SER A 100 1.17 18.86 -18.91
N GLN A 101 2.48 18.85 -18.61
CA GLN A 101 3.42 19.86 -19.10
C GLN A 101 3.80 19.66 -20.58
N ASP A 102 3.80 18.41 -21.04
CA ASP A 102 4.14 18.00 -22.40
C ASP A 102 2.91 17.94 -23.32
N TYR A 103 1.76 18.45 -22.84
CA TYR A 103 0.46 18.53 -23.53
C TYR A 103 0.01 17.21 -24.15
N CYS A 104 0.30 16.08 -23.48
CA CYS A 104 0.09 14.75 -24.04
C CYS A 104 -1.39 14.46 -24.35
N LEU A 105 -2.33 15.02 -23.59
CA LEU A 105 -3.76 14.87 -23.83
C LEU A 105 -4.22 15.65 -25.06
N GLU A 106 -3.77 16.89 -25.20
CA GLU A 106 -4.09 17.76 -26.34
C GLU A 106 -3.49 17.21 -27.64
N ARG A 107 -2.26 16.69 -27.59
CA ARG A 107 -1.60 15.99 -28.71
C ARG A 107 -2.36 14.72 -29.09
N LEU A 108 -2.79 13.92 -28.11
CA LEU A 108 -3.64 12.74 -28.35
C LEU A 108 -4.97 13.11 -29.00
N MET A 109 -5.60 14.21 -28.57
CA MET A 109 -6.84 14.71 -29.16
C MET A 109 -6.64 15.17 -30.61
N ALA A 110 -5.50 15.78 -30.93
CA ALA A 110 -5.18 16.20 -32.30
C ALA A 110 -4.99 14.99 -33.23
N ILE A 111 -4.19 14.00 -32.81
CA ILE A 111 -4.00 12.74 -33.55
C ILE A 111 -5.33 12.00 -33.72
N ALA A 112 -6.19 11.98 -32.70
CA ALA A 112 -7.45 11.25 -32.73
C ALA A 112 -8.59 11.96 -33.49
N GLU A 113 -8.38 13.16 -34.06
CA GLU A 113 -9.45 13.99 -34.63
C GLU A 113 -10.20 13.31 -35.79
N ASP A 114 -9.49 12.60 -36.67
CA ASP A 114 -10.09 11.89 -37.82
C ASP A 114 -10.50 10.42 -37.51
N GLY A 115 -10.18 9.96 -36.29
CA GLY A 115 -10.43 8.58 -35.83
C GLY A 115 -9.46 7.52 -36.38
N ARG A 116 -8.34 7.93 -37.00
CA ARG A 116 -7.24 7.06 -37.46
C ARG A 116 -5.94 7.48 -36.78
N ILE A 117 -4.89 6.70 -37.05
CA ILE A 117 -3.51 6.99 -36.67
C ILE A 117 -2.70 6.55 -37.88
N ASP A 118 -2.13 7.51 -38.62
CA ASP A 118 -1.33 7.21 -39.81
C ASP A 118 0.16 6.95 -39.46
N ASP A 119 0.96 6.57 -40.47
CA ASP A 119 2.37 6.24 -40.28
C ASP A 119 3.23 7.45 -39.83
N THR A 120 2.75 8.68 -40.02
CA THR A 120 3.43 9.92 -39.59
C THR A 120 3.11 10.30 -38.15
N GLU A 121 1.87 10.03 -37.72
CA GLU A 121 1.40 10.22 -36.34
C GLU A 121 1.83 9.06 -35.41
N ARG A 122 2.04 7.87 -35.97
CA ARG A 122 2.36 6.64 -35.24
C ARG A 122 3.46 6.80 -34.19
N PRO A 123 4.62 7.43 -34.47
CA PRO A 123 5.68 7.59 -33.47
C PRO A 123 5.22 8.45 -32.28
N GLU A 124 4.51 9.54 -32.56
CA GLU A 124 4.01 10.46 -31.53
C GLU A 124 2.92 9.81 -30.67
N PHE A 125 2.02 9.05 -31.31
CA PHE A 125 1.02 8.25 -30.61
C PHE A 125 1.66 7.21 -29.69
N ASP A 126 2.67 6.47 -30.17
CA ASP A 126 3.35 5.45 -29.37
C ASP A 126 4.14 6.05 -28.18
N GLU A 127 4.67 7.27 -28.29
CA GLU A 127 5.22 8.05 -27.16
C GLU A 127 4.15 8.36 -26.10
N ILE A 128 2.99 8.88 -26.52
CA ILE A 128 1.89 9.21 -25.60
C ILE A 128 1.37 7.94 -24.89
N ILE A 129 1.27 6.82 -25.61
CA ILE A 129 0.91 5.53 -25.02
C ILE A 129 1.97 5.02 -24.03
N ALA A 130 3.26 5.31 -24.26
CA ALA A 130 4.31 4.96 -23.30
C ALA A 130 4.18 5.76 -21.99
N GLU A 131 3.86 7.06 -22.05
CA GLU A 131 3.60 7.87 -20.86
C GLU A 131 2.32 7.45 -20.12
N LEU A 132 1.23 7.14 -20.84
CA LEU A 132 0.02 6.59 -20.23
C LEU A 132 0.27 5.24 -19.55
N ARG A 133 1.04 4.34 -20.17
CA ARG A 133 1.48 3.07 -19.56
C ARG A 133 2.33 3.30 -18.32
N SER A 134 3.18 4.33 -18.32
CA SER A 134 3.94 4.77 -17.15
C SER A 134 3.01 5.21 -16.00
N ILE A 135 1.99 6.01 -16.27
CA ILE A 135 0.99 6.41 -15.24
C ILE A 135 0.26 5.18 -14.67
N ILE A 136 -0.25 4.31 -15.55
CA ILE A 136 -0.95 3.07 -15.17
C ILE A 136 -0.05 2.16 -14.31
N GLN A 137 1.21 1.99 -14.68
CA GLN A 137 2.19 1.21 -13.91
C GLN A 137 2.25 1.70 -12.46
N SER A 138 2.40 3.02 -12.23
CA SER A 138 2.48 3.52 -10.85
C SER A 138 1.14 3.48 -10.09
N GLY A 139 0.00 3.57 -10.78
CA GLY A 139 -1.30 3.31 -10.16
C GLY A 139 -1.41 1.87 -9.65
N LEU A 140 -1.03 0.89 -10.48
CA LEU A 140 -1.00 -0.53 -10.11
C LEU A 140 0.06 -0.85 -9.04
N GLU A 141 1.25 -0.23 -9.09
CA GLU A 141 2.26 -0.34 -8.03
C GLU A 141 1.71 0.13 -6.68
N LEU A 142 0.92 1.22 -6.66
CA LEU A 142 0.28 1.75 -5.44
C LEU A 142 -0.79 0.79 -4.92
N GLU A 143 -1.69 0.33 -5.79
CA GLU A 143 -2.79 -0.56 -5.45
C GLU A 143 -2.29 -1.91 -4.92
N ILE A 144 -1.33 -2.54 -5.61
CA ILE A 144 -0.89 -3.91 -5.34
C ILE A 144 0.13 -4.00 -4.19
N PHE A 145 1.04 -3.02 -4.05
CA PHE A 145 2.12 -3.11 -3.05
C PHE A 145 1.96 -2.16 -1.86
N CYS A 146 1.18 -1.08 -1.98
CA CYS A 146 1.11 -0.01 -0.98
C CYS A 146 -0.28 0.19 -0.36
N SER A 147 -1.34 -0.38 -0.94
CA SER A 147 -2.69 -0.35 -0.36
C SER A 147 -2.88 -1.53 0.59
N PRO A 148 -2.92 -1.34 1.93
CA PRO A 148 -3.26 -2.42 2.83
C PRO A 148 -4.75 -2.75 2.70
N GLU A 149 -5.06 -4.03 2.42
CA GLU A 149 -6.36 -4.61 2.76
C GLU A 149 -6.77 -4.17 4.18
N PRO A 150 -8.00 -3.66 4.38
CA PRO A 150 -8.40 -3.11 5.68
C PRO A 150 -8.33 -4.20 6.73
N ALA A 151 -7.32 -4.10 7.61
CA ALA A 151 -6.98 -5.13 8.58
C ALA A 151 -8.24 -5.58 9.34
N ALA A 152 -8.69 -6.81 9.07
CA ALA A 152 -9.80 -7.43 9.77
C ALA A 152 -9.57 -7.27 11.27
N LYS A 153 -10.51 -6.58 11.93
CA LYS A 153 -10.32 -5.98 13.26
C LYS A 153 -9.66 -6.99 14.21
N LYS A 154 -8.38 -6.79 14.52
CA LYS A 154 -7.76 -7.47 15.66
C LYS A 154 -8.47 -6.96 16.91
N GLU A 155 -9.44 -7.74 17.39
CA GLU A 155 -10.02 -7.49 18.71
C GLU A 155 -8.88 -7.44 19.71
N ARG A 156 -8.73 -6.27 20.31
CA ARG A 156 -7.78 -6.02 21.38
C ARG A 156 -8.18 -6.98 22.53
N PRO A 157 -7.28 -7.86 23.00
CA PRO A 157 -7.63 -8.76 24.09
C PRO A 157 -8.06 -7.92 25.30
N GLU A 158 -9.20 -8.27 25.90
CA GLU A 158 -9.67 -7.61 27.11
C GLU A 158 -8.57 -7.69 28.16
N ALA A 159 -8.17 -6.53 28.68
CA ALA A 159 -7.16 -6.47 29.74
C ALA A 159 -7.76 -7.09 31.00
N ALA A 160 -7.39 -8.35 31.27
CA ALA A 160 -7.76 -9.07 32.48
C ALA A 160 -7.38 -8.22 33.71
N THR A 161 -8.38 -7.58 34.31
CA THR A 161 -8.20 -6.70 35.46
C THR A 161 -7.95 -7.55 36.69
N SER A 162 -6.68 -7.90 36.89
CA SER A 162 -6.20 -8.59 38.08
C SER A 162 -6.48 -7.73 39.32
N ARG A 163 -7.62 -7.97 39.97
CA ARG A 163 -8.00 -7.35 41.23
C ARG A 163 -7.10 -7.89 42.35
N ARG A 164 -5.91 -7.31 42.52
CA ARG A 164 -5.17 -7.42 43.78
C ARG A 164 -5.91 -6.62 44.84
N SER A 165 -6.61 -7.32 45.72
CA SER A 165 -7.06 -6.75 46.99
C SER A 165 -5.83 -6.37 47.82
N VAL A 166 -5.71 -5.10 48.21
CA VAL A 166 -4.73 -4.65 49.20
C VAL A 166 -5.52 -4.09 50.38
N GLN A 167 -5.51 -4.85 51.46
CA GLN A 167 -6.37 -4.60 52.61
C GLN A 167 -5.61 -3.81 53.67
N GLY A 168 -5.86 -2.49 53.69
CA GLY A 168 -5.74 -1.60 54.86
C GLY A 168 -4.39 -1.45 55.55
N LEU A 169 -3.96 -0.19 55.71
CA LEU A 169 -3.72 0.38 57.05
C LEU A 169 -3.80 1.90 56.95
N ALA A 170 -4.61 2.51 57.82
CA ALA A 170 -4.80 3.94 57.86
C ALA A 170 -3.73 4.62 58.73
N SER A 171 -3.43 5.87 58.41
CA SER A 171 -3.02 6.85 59.42
C SER A 171 -3.65 8.18 59.05
N GLU A 172 -4.59 8.62 59.88
CA GLU A 172 -5.21 9.93 59.75
C GLU A 172 -4.19 11.01 60.14
N ASN A 173 -4.18 12.13 59.41
CA ASN A 173 -3.75 13.40 60.00
C ASN A 173 -4.53 14.55 59.37
N ASN A 174 -5.29 15.24 60.20
CA ASN A 174 -6.26 16.26 59.82
C ASN A 174 -5.82 17.62 60.37
N CYS A 175 -5.30 18.50 59.51
CA CYS A 175 -4.94 19.87 59.88
C CYS A 175 -5.22 20.90 58.76
N LYS A 176 -6.49 21.34 58.71
CA LYS A 176 -6.94 22.74 58.54
C LYS A 176 -6.15 23.68 57.61
N SER A 177 -6.75 23.92 56.43
CA SER A 177 -6.95 25.22 55.77
C SER A 177 -6.05 26.42 56.14
N ILE A 178 -5.29 26.93 55.17
CA ILE A 178 -5.01 28.37 55.03
C ILE A 178 -5.42 28.81 53.61
N LEU A 179 -6.17 29.91 53.56
CA LEU A 179 -6.78 30.48 52.37
C LEU A 179 -6.14 31.85 52.11
N THR A 180 -5.49 32.04 50.96
CA THR A 180 -5.29 33.39 50.38
C THR A 180 -5.25 33.29 48.84
N GLN A 181 -6.03 34.12 48.15
CA GLN A 181 -6.02 34.27 46.69
C GLN A 181 -5.20 35.52 46.25
N PRO A 182 -5.43 36.22 45.11
CA PRO A 182 -4.46 36.19 44.02
C PRO A 182 -3.91 37.57 43.61
N GLY A 183 -2.73 37.58 42.98
CA GLY A 183 -2.19 38.77 42.28
C GLY A 183 -2.89 39.00 40.93
N ARG A 184 -3.60 40.12 40.80
CA ARG A 184 -4.32 40.55 39.57
C ARG A 184 -3.42 41.29 38.57
N ASN A 185 -3.74 41.12 37.28
CA ASN A 185 -3.78 42.10 36.16
C ASN A 185 -2.58 43.06 35.95
N ALA A 186 -2.06 43.33 34.74
CA ALA A 186 -2.80 43.79 33.55
C ALA A 186 -1.90 43.91 32.29
N SER A 187 -2.55 43.98 31.12
CA SER A 187 -2.10 44.67 29.89
C SER A 187 -3.21 45.68 29.52
N PRO A 188 -2.96 46.81 28.82
CA PRO A 188 -2.56 46.89 27.39
C PRO A 188 -1.39 47.91 27.20
N SER A 189 -1.12 48.67 26.12
CA SER A 189 -1.82 49.00 24.84
C SER A 189 -0.87 49.46 23.71
N PHE A 190 -1.46 49.70 22.53
CA PHE A 190 -0.94 50.35 21.31
C PHE A 190 -0.35 51.76 21.51
N ASP A 191 0.54 52.18 20.58
CA ASP A 191 0.25 53.33 19.71
C ASP A 191 1.09 53.37 18.40
N ARG A 192 0.73 54.25 17.45
CA ARG A 192 1.13 54.19 16.02
C ARG A 192 1.41 55.58 15.40
N GLU A 193 2.67 55.93 15.19
CA GLU A 193 3.15 57.05 14.34
C GLU A 193 4.54 56.66 13.75
N GLY A 194 5.05 57.15 12.61
CA GLY A 194 4.45 58.05 11.61
C GLY A 194 5.49 58.97 10.93
N VAL A 195 6.00 58.60 9.73
CA VAL A 195 6.70 59.49 8.74
C VAL A 195 8.12 59.95 9.21
N THR A 196 9.21 60.02 8.42
CA THR A 196 9.44 60.77 7.17
C THR A 196 10.70 60.26 6.42
N ARG A 197 10.80 60.51 5.10
CA ARG A 197 12.00 60.37 4.26
C ARG A 197 13.04 61.50 4.48
N PRO A 198 14.30 61.31 4.04
CA PRO A 198 14.70 61.85 2.71
C PRO A 198 14.83 60.80 1.61
#